data_AF-A0A543BMS2-F1
#
_entry.id   AF-A0A543BMS2-F1
#
_cell.length_a   1.000
_cell.length_b   1.000
_cell.length_c   1.000
_cell.angle_alpha   90.00
_cell.angle_beta   90.00
_cell.angle_gamma   90.00
#
_symmetry.space_group_name_H-M   'P 1'
#
loop_
_entity.id
_entity.type
_entity.pdbx_description
1 polymer ?
#
loop_
_entity_poly.entity_id
_entity_poly.type
_entity_poly.pdbx_seq_one_letter_code
_entity_poly.pdbx_strand_id
1 'polypeptide(L)'
;MARLAGVAAIVLVTAGVIYGCAWISPESQMERQLRSELADMVEGAQDATWQFREELAADPEAVISEVGGIADARAALSDPTLEVPFGVWTLIDLAKTDEGTALTLTTKTDVSRGGGFFTMSDEGRVCFDLLVSPDGSRIDTLPADCGDVGQALGDDLQGDSASIDVGLNELDLRRSVDSSDYRPLPCQCYSGSDCDCPGG
;
A
#
# COMPACT_ATOMS: atom_id res chain seq x y z
N MET A 1 1.93 83.11 -19.61
CA MET A 1 0.47 82.92 -19.79
C MET A 1 0.24 81.69 -20.65
N ALA A 2 -0.79 80.89 -20.33
CA ALA A 2 -1.20 79.59 -20.90
C ALA A 2 -0.33 78.39 -20.47
N ARG A 3 -0.84 77.21 -20.10
CA ARG A 3 -2.21 76.67 -19.97
C ARG A 3 -2.16 75.40 -19.08
N LEU A 4 -3.32 75.05 -18.51
CA LEU A 4 -3.65 73.87 -17.70
C LEU A 4 -3.29 72.52 -18.34
N ALA A 5 -2.88 71.55 -17.50
CA ALA A 5 -3.24 70.13 -17.52
C ALA A 5 -2.72 69.55 -16.19
N GLY A 6 -3.46 68.82 -15.35
CA GLY A 6 -4.58 67.94 -15.61
C GLY A 6 -4.27 66.62 -14.89
N VAL A 7 -4.88 66.43 -13.71
CA VAL A 7 -5.33 65.17 -13.09
C VAL A 7 -4.53 63.88 -13.35
N ALA A 8 -3.99 63.28 -12.28
CA ALA A 8 -4.30 61.88 -11.87
C ALA A 8 -3.45 61.48 -10.66
N ALA A 9 -4.04 61.55 -9.46
CA ALA A 9 -3.54 60.80 -8.31
C ALA A 9 -3.96 59.34 -8.51
N ILE A 10 -3.03 58.48 -8.91
CA ILE A 10 -3.24 57.03 -8.93
C ILE A 10 -3.00 56.53 -7.51
N VAL A 11 -4.08 56.34 -6.76
CA VAL A 11 -4.08 55.50 -5.57
C VAL A 11 -3.98 54.05 -6.05
N LEU A 12 -2.77 53.50 -6.08
CA LEU A 12 -2.56 52.06 -6.23
C LEU A 12 -3.04 51.37 -4.95
N VAL A 13 -4.31 50.97 -4.94
CA VAL A 13 -4.80 49.94 -4.04
C VAL A 13 -4.23 48.62 -4.56
N THR A 14 -3.02 48.26 -4.10
CA THR A 14 -2.51 46.90 -4.23
C THR A 14 -3.30 45.99 -3.28
N ALA A 15 -4.49 45.61 -3.72
CA ALA A 15 -5.23 44.49 -3.16
C ALA A 15 -4.66 43.20 -3.74
N GLY A 16 -4.31 42.25 -2.87
CA GLY A 16 -4.03 40.87 -3.29
C GLY A 16 -2.74 40.27 -2.71
N VAL A 17 -2.51 40.37 -1.41
CA VAL A 17 -1.78 39.32 -0.69
C VAL A 17 -2.81 38.47 0.03
N ILE A 18 -2.55 37.17 0.08
CA ILE A 18 -3.26 36.10 0.80
C ILE A 18 -4.43 35.48 0.00
N TYR A 19 -4.13 34.47 -0.82
CA TYR A 19 -4.83 33.18 -0.84
C TYR A 19 -3.92 32.17 -1.55
N GLY A 20 -2.94 31.68 -0.80
CA GLY A 20 -2.41 30.34 -1.06
C GLY A 20 -3.53 29.35 -0.74
N CYS A 21 -4.42 29.12 -1.69
CA CYS A 21 -5.14 27.87 -1.73
C CYS A 21 -4.20 26.89 -2.41
N ALA A 22 -3.77 25.90 -1.63
CA ALA A 22 -3.14 24.71 -2.14
C ALA A 22 -3.81 24.30 -3.46
N TRP A 23 -2.97 24.07 -4.46
CA TRP A 23 -3.35 23.36 -5.66
C TRP A 23 -3.74 21.93 -5.24
N ILE A 24 -4.95 21.77 -4.69
CA ILE A 24 -5.60 20.48 -4.59
C ILE A 24 -6.08 20.21 -6.01
N SER A 25 -5.23 19.60 -6.81
CA SER A 25 -5.68 18.95 -8.04
C SER A 25 -6.81 17.99 -7.63
N PRO A 26 -8.02 18.09 -8.20
CA PRO A 26 -9.07 17.14 -7.89
C PRO A 26 -8.62 15.78 -8.38
N GLU A 27 -8.26 14.91 -7.44
CA GLU A 27 -7.95 13.52 -7.69
C GLU A 27 -9.09 12.87 -8.48
N SER A 28 -8.75 12.08 -9.51
CA SER A 28 -9.77 11.44 -10.33
C SER A 28 -10.52 10.36 -9.52
N GLN A 29 -11.72 9.98 -9.95
CA GLN A 29 -12.42 8.87 -9.31
C GLN A 29 -11.67 7.53 -9.45
N MET A 30 -10.95 7.34 -10.56
CA MET A 30 -10.15 6.13 -10.78
C MET A 30 -8.93 6.12 -9.87
N GLU A 31 -8.23 7.25 -9.75
CA GLU A 31 -7.06 7.38 -8.86
C GLU A 31 -7.44 7.12 -7.39
N ARG A 32 -8.57 7.64 -6.92
CA ARG A 32 -9.08 7.32 -5.57
C ARG A 32 -9.39 5.84 -5.38
N GLN A 33 -10.02 5.22 -6.38
CA GLN A 33 -10.35 3.80 -6.32
C GLN A 33 -9.08 2.95 -6.30
N LEU A 34 -8.11 3.29 -7.15
CA LEU A 34 -6.81 2.66 -7.23
C LEU A 34 -6.08 2.73 -5.87
N ARG A 35 -6.01 3.94 -5.26
CA ARG A 35 -5.41 4.11 -3.94
C ARG A 35 -6.16 3.32 -2.86
N SER A 36 -7.49 3.28 -2.90
CA SER A 36 -8.29 2.49 -1.97
C SER A 36 -8.02 0.99 -2.09
N GLU A 37 -7.97 0.45 -3.31
CA GLU A 37 -7.70 -0.97 -3.53
C GLU A 37 -6.27 -1.34 -3.15
N LEU A 38 -5.29 -0.46 -3.41
CA LEU A 38 -3.92 -0.64 -2.93
C LEU A 38 -3.85 -0.65 -1.40
N ALA A 39 -4.56 0.25 -0.73
CA ALA A 39 -4.65 0.28 0.73
C ALA A 39 -5.26 -1.04 1.26
N ASP A 40 -6.38 -1.49 0.69
CA ASP A 40 -7.03 -2.75 1.06
C ASP A 40 -6.10 -3.96 0.87
N MET A 41 -5.30 -3.99 -0.19
CA MET A 41 -4.32 -5.07 -0.41
C MET A 41 -3.19 -5.04 0.61
N VAL A 42 -2.67 -3.85 0.97
CA VAL A 42 -1.64 -3.74 2.04
C VAL A 42 -2.21 -4.21 3.37
N GLU A 43 -3.44 -3.80 3.70
CA GLU A 43 -4.13 -4.24 4.91
C GLU A 43 -4.43 -5.75 4.90
N GLY A 44 -4.74 -6.32 3.73
CA GLY A 44 -4.88 -7.76 3.57
C GLY A 44 -3.57 -8.52 3.81
N ALA A 45 -2.42 -7.94 3.45
CA ALA A 45 -1.11 -8.53 3.74
C ALA A 45 -0.85 -8.58 5.25
N GLN A 46 -1.23 -7.52 5.98
CA GLN A 46 -1.16 -7.51 7.45
C GLN A 46 -2.02 -8.63 8.04
N ASP A 47 -3.26 -8.78 7.55
CA ASP A 47 -4.19 -9.81 8.03
C ASP A 47 -3.68 -11.23 7.78
N ALA A 48 -3.11 -11.48 6.59
CA ALA A 48 -2.52 -12.77 6.25
C ALA A 48 -1.30 -13.07 7.13
N THR A 49 -0.44 -12.07 7.34
CA THR A 49 0.80 -12.19 8.12
C THR A 49 0.52 -12.35 9.62
N TRP A 50 -0.55 -11.73 10.14
CA TRP A 50 -0.87 -11.70 11.56
C TRP A 50 -0.99 -13.10 12.19
N GLN A 51 -1.52 -14.07 11.44
CA GLN A 51 -1.70 -15.44 11.93
C GLN A 51 -0.38 -16.16 12.17
N PHE A 52 0.69 -15.75 11.47
CA PHE A 52 2.02 -16.37 11.50
C PHE A 52 3.07 -15.50 12.20
N ARG A 53 2.66 -14.41 12.86
CA ARG A 53 3.57 -13.37 13.38
C ARG A 53 4.61 -13.90 14.38
N GLU A 54 4.23 -14.86 15.23
CA GLU A 54 5.14 -15.42 16.23
C GLU A 54 6.16 -16.34 15.57
N GLU A 55 5.71 -17.14 14.60
CA GLU A 55 6.55 -18.03 13.81
C GLU A 55 7.49 -17.24 12.89
N LEU A 56 7.01 -16.17 12.25
CA LEU A 56 7.82 -15.25 11.44
C LEU A 56 8.86 -14.49 12.28
N ALA A 57 8.54 -14.13 13.51
CA ALA A 57 9.51 -13.55 14.43
C ALA A 57 10.60 -14.59 14.81
N ALA A 58 10.25 -15.87 14.91
CA ALA A 58 11.17 -16.95 15.27
C ALA A 58 12.05 -17.43 14.10
N ASP A 59 11.46 -17.82 12.98
CA ASP A 59 12.12 -18.39 11.80
C ASP A 59 11.36 -18.02 10.51
N PRO A 60 11.61 -16.82 9.94
CA PRO A 60 10.81 -16.33 8.84
C PRO A 60 11.01 -17.11 7.53
N GLU A 61 12.21 -17.65 7.29
CA GLU A 61 12.51 -18.44 6.09
C GLU A 61 11.74 -19.76 6.05
N ALA A 62 11.47 -20.36 7.22
CA ALA A 62 10.68 -21.59 7.30
C ALA A 62 9.18 -21.35 7.09
N VAL A 63 8.68 -20.17 7.43
CA VAL A 63 7.25 -19.89 7.58
C VAL A 63 6.69 -19.11 6.39
N ILE A 64 7.52 -18.34 5.68
CA ILE A 64 7.05 -17.43 4.64
C ILE A 64 6.26 -18.14 3.53
N SER A 65 6.59 -19.39 3.20
CA SER A 65 5.86 -20.20 2.22
C SER A 65 4.46 -20.65 2.68
N GLU A 66 4.18 -20.56 3.99
CA GLU A 66 2.88 -20.90 4.58
C GLU A 66 1.93 -19.70 4.60
N VAL A 67 2.45 -18.47 4.50
CA VAL A 67 1.65 -17.25 4.47
C VAL A 67 0.92 -17.16 3.13
N GLY A 68 -0.38 -17.48 3.15
CA GLY A 68 -1.21 -17.52 1.96
C GLY A 68 -1.21 -16.19 1.19
N GLY A 69 -1.05 -16.28 -0.14
CA GLY A 69 -1.08 -15.12 -1.03
C GLY A 69 0.28 -14.45 -1.26
N ILE A 70 1.31 -14.76 -0.45
CA ILE A 70 2.69 -14.31 -0.68
C ILE A 70 3.39 -15.26 -1.66
N ALA A 71 3.95 -14.71 -2.74
CA ALA A 71 4.83 -15.41 -3.66
C ALA A 71 6.29 -14.97 -3.44
N ASP A 72 7.20 -15.91 -3.17
CA ASP A 72 8.62 -15.60 -2.96
C ASP A 72 9.38 -15.48 -4.28
N ALA A 73 9.63 -14.24 -4.71
CA ALA A 73 10.34 -13.94 -5.94
C ALA A 73 11.85 -13.77 -5.76
N ARG A 74 12.38 -13.76 -4.53
CA ARG A 74 13.80 -13.43 -4.24
C ARG A 74 14.79 -14.27 -5.04
N ALA A 75 14.49 -15.56 -5.20
CA ALA A 75 15.29 -16.47 -6.02
C ALA A 75 15.29 -16.07 -7.51
N ALA A 76 14.12 -15.77 -8.07
CA ALA A 76 13.98 -15.35 -9.46
C ALA A 76 14.59 -13.98 -9.75
N LEU A 77 14.58 -13.08 -8.76
CA LEU A 77 15.25 -11.78 -8.85
C LEU A 77 16.78 -11.90 -8.87
N SER A 78 17.32 -12.99 -8.30
CA SER A 78 18.76 -13.26 -8.28
C SER A 78 19.24 -14.07 -9.49
N ASP A 79 18.34 -14.77 -10.18
CA ASP A 79 18.64 -15.61 -11.34
C ASP A 79 17.66 -15.33 -12.49
N PRO A 80 18.09 -14.64 -13.57
CA PRO A 80 17.22 -14.26 -14.68
C PRO A 80 16.74 -15.45 -15.53
N THR A 81 17.16 -16.67 -15.23
CA THR A 81 16.67 -17.88 -15.88
C THR A 81 15.44 -18.48 -15.21
N LEU A 82 15.12 -18.05 -14.00
CA LEU A 82 13.96 -18.51 -13.24
C LEU A 82 12.74 -17.63 -13.54
N GLU A 83 11.58 -18.26 -13.62
CA GLU A 83 10.31 -17.54 -13.71
C GLU A 83 10.00 -16.88 -12.36
N VAL A 84 9.57 -15.63 -12.40
CA VAL A 84 9.08 -14.92 -11.23
C VAL A 84 7.73 -15.53 -10.83
N PRO A 85 7.58 -16.06 -9.60
CA PRO A 85 6.28 -16.51 -9.12
C PRO A 85 5.39 -15.31 -8.80
N PHE A 86 4.11 -15.42 -9.14
CA PHE A 86 3.13 -14.35 -8.91
C PHE A 86 2.10 -14.77 -7.86
N GLY A 87 1.92 -13.90 -6.87
CA GLY A 87 0.91 -13.97 -5.82
C GLY A 87 0.13 -12.66 -5.72
N VAL A 88 -0.73 -12.56 -4.71
CA VAL A 88 -1.39 -11.28 -4.38
C VAL A 88 -0.35 -10.27 -3.88
N TRP A 89 0.63 -10.77 -3.13
CA TRP A 89 1.81 -10.03 -2.69
C TRP A 89 3.05 -10.77 -3.16
N THR A 90 4.01 -10.04 -3.71
CA THR A 90 5.29 -10.62 -4.15
C THR A 90 6.37 -10.20 -3.17
N LEU A 91 7.05 -11.17 -2.56
CA LEU A 91 8.16 -10.96 -1.66
C LEU A 91 9.45 -10.77 -2.45
N ILE A 92 10.10 -9.64 -2.20
CA ILE A 92 11.33 -9.25 -2.90
C ILE A 92 12.54 -9.13 -1.99
N ASP A 93 12.31 -8.97 -0.68
CA ASP A 93 13.35 -9.06 0.34
C ASP A 93 12.78 -9.55 1.67
N LEU A 94 13.63 -10.17 2.48
CA LEU A 94 13.30 -10.65 3.81
C LEU A 94 14.52 -10.46 4.70
N ALA A 95 14.38 -9.60 5.70
CA ALA A 95 15.47 -9.25 6.61
C ALA A 95 15.06 -9.48 8.06
N LYS A 96 15.93 -10.14 8.83
CA LYS A 96 15.78 -10.29 10.27
C LYS A 96 16.82 -9.44 10.99
N THR A 97 16.35 -8.53 11.85
CA THR A 97 17.17 -7.56 12.58
C THR A 97 16.80 -7.59 14.07
N ASP A 98 17.52 -6.80 14.89
CA ASP A 98 17.17 -6.62 16.30
C ASP A 98 15.81 -5.91 16.50
N GLU A 99 15.34 -5.18 15.48
CA GLU A 99 14.04 -4.49 15.50
C GLU A 99 12.88 -5.41 15.12
N GLY A 100 13.16 -6.58 14.53
CA GLY A 100 12.16 -7.54 14.09
C GLY A 100 12.47 -8.20 12.75
N THR A 101 11.46 -8.84 12.18
CA THR A 101 11.50 -9.42 10.83
C THR A 101 10.78 -8.47 9.87
N ALA A 102 11.51 -7.93 8.89
CA ALA A 102 10.97 -7.12 7.81
C ALA A 102 10.73 -7.97 6.56
N LEU A 103 9.50 -7.97 6.05
CA LEU A 103 9.10 -8.55 4.78
C LEU A 103 8.89 -7.42 3.78
N THR A 104 9.75 -7.28 2.78
CA THR A 104 9.58 -6.29 1.71
C THR A 104 8.70 -6.87 0.62
N LEU A 105 7.51 -6.30 0.47
CA LEU A 105 6.46 -6.77 -0.41
C LEU A 105 6.12 -5.72 -1.47
N THR A 106 5.75 -6.20 -2.66
CA THR A 106 5.10 -5.41 -3.68
C THR A 106 3.74 -6.01 -4.04
N THR A 107 2.77 -5.15 -4.32
CA THR A 107 1.46 -5.54 -4.86
C THR A 107 0.99 -4.52 -5.88
N LYS A 108 0.07 -4.92 -6.74
CA LYS A 108 -0.51 -4.08 -7.77
C LYS A 108 -1.99 -4.37 -7.95
N THR A 109 -2.73 -3.36 -8.41
CA THR A 109 -4.11 -3.49 -8.84
C THR A 109 -4.33 -2.65 -10.08
N ASP A 110 -5.36 -3.01 -10.84
CA ASP A 110 -5.85 -2.23 -11.96
C ASP A 110 -7.30 -1.84 -11.73
N VAL A 111 -7.62 -0.59 -12.04
CA VAL A 111 -9.00 -0.08 -12.03
C VAL A 111 -9.40 0.26 -13.45
N SER A 112 -10.48 -0.37 -13.91
CA SER A 112 -11.01 -0.16 -15.24
C SER A 112 -12.33 0.60 -15.20
N ARG A 113 -12.45 1.64 -16.04
CA ARG A 113 -13.68 2.41 -16.24
C ARG A 113 -14.11 2.36 -17.69
N GLY A 114 -15.41 2.16 -17.91
CA GLY A 114 -16.04 2.17 -19.23
C GLY A 114 -16.70 0.83 -19.56
N GLY A 115 -17.02 0.65 -20.84
CA GLY A 115 -17.60 -0.56 -21.38
C GLY A 115 -17.72 -0.50 -22.91
N GLY A 116 -17.43 -1.60 -23.59
CA GLY A 116 -17.39 -1.64 -25.06
C GLY A 116 -16.04 -1.17 -25.62
N PHE A 117 -16.04 -0.29 -26.63
CA PHE A 117 -14.83 0.14 -27.34
C PHE A 117 -14.00 1.23 -26.62
N PHE A 118 -14.47 1.75 -25.49
CA PHE A 118 -13.83 2.85 -24.76
C PHE A 118 -13.59 2.48 -23.30
N THR A 119 -12.81 1.42 -23.08
CA THR A 119 -12.30 1.07 -21.75
C THR A 119 -11.05 1.89 -21.48
N MET A 120 -11.00 2.52 -20.31
CA MET A 120 -9.80 3.14 -19.75
C MET A 120 -9.40 2.30 -18.53
N SER A 121 -8.11 2.01 -18.39
CA SER A 121 -7.56 1.29 -17.25
C SER A 121 -6.39 2.08 -16.68
N ASP A 122 -6.37 2.24 -15.36
CA ASP A 122 -5.22 2.75 -14.63
C ASP A 122 -4.66 1.61 -13.79
N GLU A 123 -3.34 1.46 -13.79
CA GLU A 123 -2.64 0.49 -12.95
C GLU A 123 -1.83 1.23 -11.88
N GLY A 124 -1.86 0.70 -10.67
CA GLY A 124 -1.09 1.20 -9.54
C GLY A 124 -0.34 0.09 -8.85
N ARG A 125 0.84 0.43 -8.34
CA ARG A 125 1.70 -0.46 -7.55
C ARG A 125 2.08 0.23 -6.24
N VAL A 126 2.25 -0.57 -5.19
CA VAL A 126 2.80 -0.10 -3.91
C VAL A 126 3.86 -1.07 -3.40
N CYS A 127 4.93 -0.49 -2.86
CA CYS A 127 6.02 -1.18 -2.18
C CYS A 127 6.02 -0.82 -0.70
N PHE A 128 6.11 -1.84 0.15
CA PHE A 128 6.00 -1.67 1.59
C PHE A 128 6.72 -2.78 2.35
N ASP A 129 7.17 -2.45 3.55
CA ASP A 129 7.68 -3.43 4.50
C ASP A 129 6.58 -3.76 5.52
N LEU A 130 6.42 -5.05 5.82
CA LEU A 130 5.77 -5.49 7.05
C LEU A 130 6.85 -5.86 8.06
N LEU A 131 7.01 -5.02 9.08
CA LEU A 131 7.93 -5.25 10.18
C LEU A 131 7.20 -5.94 11.33
N VAL A 132 7.41 -7.24 11.46
CA VAL A 132 6.94 -8.05 12.59
C VAL A 132 7.88 -7.84 13.76
N SER A 133 7.35 -7.43 14.92
CA SER A 133 8.17 -7.20 16.12
C SER A 133 8.88 -8.49 16.58
N PRO A 134 9.99 -8.41 17.35
CA PRO A 134 10.78 -9.58 17.72
C PRO A 134 10.02 -10.63 18.55
N ASP A 135 8.94 -10.22 19.20
CA ASP A 135 8.02 -11.06 19.99
C ASP A 135 6.71 -11.38 19.25
N GLY A 136 6.53 -10.91 18.02
CA GLY A 136 5.29 -11.07 17.26
C GLY A 136 4.09 -10.35 17.87
N SER A 137 4.28 -9.37 18.76
CA SER A 137 3.17 -8.64 19.38
C SER A 137 2.54 -7.58 18.47
N ARG A 138 3.27 -7.11 17.46
CA ARG A 138 2.87 -6.02 16.56
C ARG A 138 3.42 -6.24 15.15
N ILE A 139 2.70 -5.73 14.15
CA ILE A 139 3.21 -5.58 12.78
C ILE A 139 3.12 -4.10 12.41
N ASP A 140 4.24 -3.48 12.06
CA ASP A 140 4.31 -2.12 11.54
C ASP A 140 4.43 -2.15 10.00
N THR A 141 3.71 -1.27 9.31
CA THR A 141 3.78 -1.12 7.85
C THR A 141 4.54 0.15 7.49
N LEU A 142 5.72 -0.05 6.92
CA LEU A 142 6.67 1.00 6.61
C LEU A 142 6.80 1.20 5.10
N PRO A 143 7.08 2.44 4.65
CA PRO A 143 7.34 2.67 3.23
C PRO A 143 8.63 1.95 2.84
N ALA A 144 8.58 1.21 1.74
CA ALA A 144 9.75 0.55 1.16
C ALA A 144 9.99 1.04 -0.28
N ASP A 145 11.23 0.93 -0.73
CA ASP A 145 11.60 1.17 -2.11
C ASP A 145 11.96 -0.18 -2.75
N CYS A 146 11.19 -0.60 -3.75
CA CYS A 146 11.50 -1.81 -4.50
C CYS A 146 12.59 -1.59 -5.57
N GLY A 147 13.06 -0.35 -5.78
CA GLY A 147 14.00 -0.01 -6.86
C GLY A 147 13.56 -0.53 -8.23
N ASP A 148 14.53 -0.86 -9.08
CA ASP A 148 14.29 -1.40 -10.43
C ASP A 148 13.58 -2.77 -10.42
N VAL A 149 13.62 -3.48 -9.27
CA VAL A 149 13.01 -4.80 -9.08
C VAL A 149 11.49 -4.69 -9.08
N GLY A 150 10.93 -3.72 -8.36
CA GLY A 150 9.48 -3.48 -8.36
C GLY A 150 8.96 -3.08 -9.73
N GLN A 151 9.77 -2.33 -10.49
CA GLN A 151 9.45 -1.92 -11.85
C GLN A 151 9.46 -3.09 -12.83
N ALA A 152 10.50 -3.93 -12.83
CA ALA A 152 10.59 -5.13 -13.65
C ALA A 152 9.44 -6.11 -13.38
N LEU A 153 9.07 -6.29 -12.10
CA LEU A 153 7.93 -7.11 -11.71
C LEU A 153 6.58 -6.56 -12.20
N GLY A 154 6.45 -5.23 -12.38
CA GLY A 154 5.23 -4.63 -12.92
C GLY A 154 5.17 -4.54 -14.44
N ASP A 155 6.32 -4.41 -15.12
CA ASP A 155 6.40 -4.29 -16.57
C ASP A 155 6.15 -5.62 -17.30
N ASP A 156 6.55 -6.76 -16.71
CA ASP A 156 6.25 -8.11 -17.22
C ASP A 156 4.75 -8.48 -17.10
N LEU A 157 3.98 -7.62 -16.44
CA LEU A 157 2.68 -7.94 -15.85
C LEU A 157 1.48 -7.39 -16.67
N GLN A 158 1.70 -7.15 -17.97
CA GLN A 158 0.78 -6.83 -19.09
C GLN A 158 0.76 -5.37 -19.59
N GLY A 159 1.40 -5.16 -20.76
CA GLY A 159 0.87 -4.40 -21.91
C GLY A 159 0.71 -2.88 -21.79
N ASP A 160 1.69 -2.12 -22.30
CA ASP A 160 1.67 -0.71 -22.76
C ASP A 160 1.09 0.39 -21.83
N SER A 161 0.42 0.06 -20.70
CA SER A 161 -0.01 1.03 -19.70
C SER A 161 1.08 1.24 -18.66
N ALA A 162 1.58 2.47 -18.57
CA ALA A 162 2.54 2.84 -17.54
C ALA A 162 1.90 2.68 -16.15
N SER A 163 2.37 1.70 -15.39
CA SER A 163 2.02 1.50 -13.99
C SER A 163 2.46 2.71 -13.16
N ILE A 164 1.60 3.20 -12.27
CA ILE A 164 1.92 4.32 -11.37
C ILE A 164 2.42 3.76 -10.04
N ASP A 165 3.64 4.13 -9.67
CA ASP A 165 4.14 3.88 -8.32
C ASP A 165 3.44 4.82 -7.33
N VAL A 166 2.62 4.24 -6.46
CA VAL A 166 1.93 4.95 -5.39
C VAL A 166 2.73 4.77 -4.10
N GLY A 167 3.25 5.88 -3.58
CA GLY A 167 3.94 5.85 -2.29
C GLY A 167 3.01 5.44 -1.17
N LEU A 168 3.48 4.60 -0.24
CA LEU A 168 2.67 4.15 0.90
C LEU A 168 2.05 5.31 1.72
N ASN A 169 2.73 6.46 1.77
CA ASN A 169 2.28 7.69 2.44
C ASN A 169 1.10 8.39 1.78
N GLU A 170 0.72 7.98 0.57
CA GLU A 170 -0.46 8.46 -0.14
C GLU A 170 -1.68 7.57 0.08
N LEU A 171 -1.50 6.41 0.71
CA LEU A 171 -2.57 5.46 1.00
C LEU A 171 -3.14 5.73 2.40
N ASP A 172 -4.48 5.73 2.48
CA ASP A 172 -5.21 5.77 3.74
C ASP A 172 -5.37 4.35 4.26
N LEU A 173 -4.43 3.92 5.11
CA LEU A 173 -4.36 2.57 5.68
C LEU A 173 -3.86 2.60 7.11
N ARG A 174 -4.16 1.53 7.87
CA ARG A 174 -3.60 1.31 9.20
C ARG A 174 -2.11 0.99 9.12
N ARG A 175 -1.29 1.74 9.86
CA ARG A 175 0.18 1.64 9.83
C ARG A 175 0.78 0.68 10.83
N SER A 176 0.01 0.27 11.81
CA SER A 176 0.41 -0.66 12.85
C SER A 176 -0.81 -1.46 13.21
N VAL A 177 -0.62 -2.75 13.39
CA VAL A 177 -1.64 -3.65 13.91
C VAL A 177 -1.12 -4.43 15.09
N ASP A 178 -2.00 -4.63 16.08
CA ASP A 178 -1.71 -5.43 17.27
C ASP A 178 -2.92 -6.32 17.64
N SER A 179 -2.81 -7.04 18.76
CA SER A 179 -3.85 -7.96 19.23
C SER A 179 -5.24 -7.32 19.43
N SER A 180 -5.32 -6.00 19.62
CA SER A 180 -6.57 -5.27 19.78
C SER A 180 -7.35 -5.13 18.46
N ASP A 181 -6.66 -5.20 17.33
CA ASP A 181 -7.21 -5.20 15.96
C ASP A 181 -7.74 -6.58 15.56
N TYR A 182 -7.12 -7.65 16.07
CA TYR A 182 -7.45 -9.05 15.75
C TYR A 182 -8.14 -9.79 16.89
N ARG A 183 -9.00 -9.09 17.63
CA ARG A 183 -9.69 -9.70 18.77
C ARG A 183 -10.50 -10.92 18.32
N PRO A 184 -10.34 -12.08 18.97
CA PRO A 184 -11.16 -13.24 18.66
C PRO A 184 -12.63 -12.89 18.84
N LEU A 185 -13.47 -13.39 17.93
CA LEU A 185 -14.91 -13.20 18.03
C LEU A 185 -15.41 -13.76 19.37
N PRO A 186 -16.37 -13.09 20.03
CA PRO A 186 -16.90 -13.57 21.29
C PRO A 186 -17.52 -14.96 21.10
N CYS A 187 -17.32 -15.86 22.06
CA CYS A 187 -17.96 -17.16 22.05
C CYS A 187 -19.48 -17.01 21.98
N GLN A 188 -20.11 -17.73 21.05
CA GLN A 188 -21.56 -17.78 20.97
C GLN A 188 -22.04 -18.93 21.86
N CYS A 189 -22.39 -18.61 23.10
CA CYS A 189 -22.98 -19.56 24.03
C CYS A 189 -24.52 -19.51 23.91
N TYR A 190 -25.14 -20.59 23.44
CA TYR A 190 -26.58 -20.77 23.56
C TYR A 190 -26.90 -21.47 24.88
N SER A 191 -27.95 -21.03 25.58
CA SER A 191 -28.34 -21.61 26.87
C SER A 191 -28.73 -23.08 26.71
N GLY A 192 -27.87 -23.98 27.22
CA GLY A 192 -28.08 -25.43 27.20
C GLY A 192 -27.21 -26.20 26.19
N SER A 193 -26.28 -25.53 25.49
CA SER A 193 -25.26 -26.18 24.67
C SER A 193 -23.86 -25.80 25.15
N ASP A 194 -22.86 -26.55 24.69
CA ASP A 194 -21.47 -26.10 24.77
C ASP A 194 -21.31 -24.78 23.99
N CYS A 195 -20.44 -23.91 24.50
CA CYS A 195 -20.14 -22.64 23.85
C CYS A 195 -19.38 -22.91 22.55
N ASP A 196 -19.87 -22.35 21.44
CA ASP A 196 -19.14 -22.40 20.18
C ASP A 196 -18.18 -21.20 20.16
N CYS A 197 -16.93 -21.47 20.56
CA CYS A 197 -15.86 -20.49 20.57
C CYS A 197 -15.06 -20.62 19.25
N PRO A 198 -15.02 -19.58 18.40
CA PRO A 198 -14.14 -19.60 17.24
C PRO A 198 -12.69 -19.64 17.72
N GLY A 199 -11.98 -20.73 17.41
CA GLY A 199 -10.59 -20.96 17.84
C GLY A 199 -10.36 -22.23 18.66
N GLY A 200 -11.42 -22.93 19.10
CA GLY A 200 -11.35 -24.20 19.85
C GLY A 200 -11.44 -24.05 21.36
#